data_AF-A0A959SGQ2-F1
#
_entry.id   AF-A0A959SGQ2-F1
#
_cell.length_a   1.000
_cell.length_b   1.000
_cell.length_c   1.000
_cell.angle_alpha   90.00
_cell.angle_beta   90.00
_cell.angle_gamma   90.00
#
_symmetry.space_group_name_H-M   'P 1'
#
loop_
_entity.id
_entity.type
_entity.pdbx_description
1 polymer ?
#
loop_
_entity_poly.entity_id
_entity_poly.type
_entity_poly.pdbx_seq_one_letter_code
_entity_poly.pdbx_strand_id
1 'polypeptide(L)'
;SVSLILAGALGNIIDSTFYGVIFSASTPFKKAVLFPPDGGYAPMLYGAVVDMFYFPLIEGRLPEWLPLWGGEHFVFFRPVFNIADAAITVGIALFVLAQRRTSQVEHAEPETVVSLEGTPPT
;
A
#
# COMPACT_ATOMS: atom_id res chain seq x y z
N SER A 1 5.29 5.64 11.89
CA SER A 1 4.55 4.54 11.23
C SER A 1 3.04 4.76 11.30
N VAL A 2 2.46 4.89 12.49
CA VAL A 2 1.00 5.09 12.68
C VAL A 2 0.46 6.28 11.88
N SER A 3 1.15 7.43 11.90
CA SER A 3 0.73 8.61 11.12
C SER A 3 0.69 8.37 9.61
N LEU A 4 1.58 7.53 9.05
CA LEU A 4 1.57 7.17 7.63
C LEU A 4 0.34 6.32 7.28
N ILE A 5 0.01 5.37 8.16
CA ILE A 5 -1.18 4.52 8.01
C ILE A 5 -2.44 5.38 8.07
N LEU A 6 -2.55 6.26 9.06
CA LEU A 6 -3.69 7.17 9.21
C LEU A 6 -3.83 8.14 8.04
N ALA A 7 -2.71 8.73 7.58
CA ALA A 7 -2.73 9.63 6.44
C ALA A 7 -3.18 8.93 5.15
N GLY A 8 -2.72 7.71 4.90
CA GLY A 8 -3.15 6.93 3.73
C GLY A 8 -4.63 6.52 3.81
N ALA A 9 -5.08 6.04 4.97
CA ALA A 9 -6.49 5.68 5.18
C ALA A 9 -7.41 6.91 5.01
N LEU A 10 -7.03 8.05 5.57
CA LEU A 10 -7.75 9.30 5.40
C LEU A 10 -7.76 9.76 3.94
N GLY A 11 -6.65 9.59 3.22
CA GLY A 11 -6.56 9.89 1.79
C GLY A 11 -7.61 9.13 0.97
N ASN A 12 -7.71 7.80 1.16
CA ASN A 12 -8.70 6.97 0.47
C ASN A 12 -10.16 7.34 0.85
N ILE A 13 -10.40 7.75 2.10
CA ILE A 13 -11.71 8.24 2.54
C ILE A 13 -12.07 9.56 1.83
N ILE A 14 -11.15 10.53 1.80
CA ILE A 14 -11.38 11.81 1.14
C ILE A 14 -11.61 11.60 -0.36
N ASP A 15 -10.81 10.75 -1.00
CA ASP A 15 -10.92 10.45 -2.42
C ASP A 15 -12.32 9.90 -2.76
N SER A 16 -12.70 8.79 -2.13
CA SER A 16 -14.02 8.16 -2.32
C SER A 16 -15.21 9.06 -1.90
N THR A 17 -15.03 9.98 -0.95
CA THR A 17 -16.10 10.88 -0.50
C THR A 17 -16.38 12.00 -1.50
N PHE A 18 -15.33 12.61 -2.05
CA PHE A 18 -15.44 13.86 -2.80
C PHE A 18 -15.26 13.69 -4.31
N TYR A 19 -14.43 12.76 -4.77
CA TYR A 19 -14.13 12.66 -6.20
C TYR A 19 -15.36 12.25 -7.02
N GLY A 20 -16.28 11.48 -6.43
CA GLY A 20 -17.59 11.18 -7.02
C GLY A 20 -18.39 12.42 -7.41
N VAL A 21 -18.34 13.47 -6.57
CA VAL A 21 -19.12 14.71 -6.77
C VAL A 21 -18.37 15.71 -7.65
N ILE A 22 -17.05 15.73 -7.57
CA ILE A 22 -16.21 16.75 -8.21
C ILE A 22 -15.84 16.39 -9.66
N PHE A 23 -15.67 15.11 -9.96
CA PHE A 23 -15.20 14.65 -11.26
C PHE A 23 -16.30 13.96 -12.07
N SER A 24 -16.17 14.01 -13.41
CA SER A 24 -16.92 13.13 -14.29
C SER A 24 -16.34 11.71 -14.31
N ALA A 25 -17.12 10.74 -14.77
CA ALA A 25 -16.63 9.36 -14.93
C ALA A 25 -15.49 9.35 -15.95
N SER A 26 -14.40 8.65 -15.62
CA SER A 26 -13.36 8.31 -16.59
C SER A 26 -13.74 7.00 -17.29
N THR A 27 -13.54 6.96 -18.60
CA THR A 27 -13.66 5.73 -19.39
C THR A 27 -12.33 5.48 -20.09
N PRO A 28 -12.10 4.28 -20.64
CA PRO A 28 -10.88 4.00 -21.41
C PRO A 28 -10.60 5.00 -22.54
N PHE A 29 -11.65 5.70 -23.02
CA PHE A 29 -11.59 6.64 -24.13
C PHE A 29 -11.76 8.10 -23.70
N LYS A 30 -12.14 8.38 -22.45
CA LYS A 30 -12.45 9.73 -21.97
C LYS A 30 -11.87 9.97 -20.58
N LYS A 31 -11.05 11.02 -20.46
CA LYS A 31 -10.50 11.47 -19.17
C LYS A 31 -11.59 12.12 -18.32
N ALA A 32 -11.44 12.02 -17.00
CA ALA A 32 -12.30 12.72 -16.06
C ALA A 32 -12.16 14.24 -16.22
N VAL A 33 -13.30 14.93 -16.15
CA VAL A 33 -13.40 16.40 -16.20
C VAL A 33 -13.70 16.90 -14.80
N LEU A 34 -13.03 17.96 -14.38
CA LEU A 34 -13.27 18.65 -13.11
C LEU A 34 -14.51 19.55 -13.24
N PHE A 35 -15.44 19.47 -12.29
CA PHE A 35 -16.71 20.20 -12.28
C PHE A 35 -17.50 20.09 -13.59
N PRO A 36 -17.91 18.87 -13.97
CA PRO A 36 -18.75 18.69 -15.15
C PRO A 36 -20.09 19.45 -15.00
N PRO A 37 -20.63 20.01 -16.09
CA PRO A 37 -21.86 20.79 -16.06
C PRO A 37 -23.08 19.97 -15.60
N ASP A 38 -23.07 18.66 -15.84
CA ASP A 38 -24.13 17.73 -15.46
C ASP A 38 -23.97 17.16 -14.03
N GLY A 39 -22.97 17.62 -13.28
CA GLY A 39 -22.62 17.08 -11.96
C GLY A 39 -21.68 15.88 -12.01
N GLY A 40 -21.09 15.54 -10.85
CA GLY A 40 -20.12 14.45 -10.73
C GLY A 40 -20.70 13.06 -11.03
N TYR A 41 -19.84 12.07 -11.20
CA TYR A 41 -20.25 10.72 -11.59
C TYR A 41 -20.99 9.92 -10.51
N ALA A 42 -20.88 10.32 -9.24
CA ALA A 42 -21.52 9.65 -8.12
C ALA A 42 -21.96 10.63 -7.03
N PRO A 43 -23.02 10.32 -6.25
CA PRO A 43 -23.36 11.07 -5.05
C PRO A 43 -22.23 11.05 -4.01
N MET A 44 -22.27 12.00 -3.06
CA MET A 44 -21.30 12.07 -1.96
C MET A 44 -21.23 10.73 -1.21
N LEU A 45 -20.02 10.26 -0.87
CA LEU A 45 -19.73 8.96 -0.23
C LEU A 45 -19.89 7.72 -1.13
N TYR A 46 -20.28 7.86 -2.40
CA TYR A 46 -20.39 6.76 -3.36
C TYR A 46 -19.32 6.83 -4.47
N GLY A 47 -18.29 7.67 -4.29
CA GLY A 47 -17.17 7.74 -5.22
C GLY A 47 -16.22 6.54 -5.09
N ALA A 48 -15.56 6.21 -6.19
CA ALA A 48 -14.46 5.26 -6.22
C ALA A 48 -13.14 5.94 -5.82
N VAL A 49 -12.24 5.16 -5.24
CA VAL A 49 -10.84 5.58 -5.01
C VAL A 49 -10.12 5.59 -6.36
N VAL A 50 -9.34 6.64 -6.61
CA VAL A 50 -8.58 6.81 -7.85
C VAL A 50 -7.23 6.13 -7.73
N ASP A 51 -7.03 5.09 -8.53
CA ASP A 51 -5.72 4.49 -8.69
C ASP A 51 -4.88 5.28 -9.70
N MET A 52 -3.67 5.68 -9.31
CA MET A 52 -2.83 6.57 -10.12
C MET A 52 -1.78 5.83 -10.94
N PHE A 53 -1.24 4.73 -10.41
CA PHE A 53 -0.09 4.05 -11.00
C PHE A 53 -0.42 2.61 -11.34
N TYR A 54 -0.20 2.24 -12.60
CA TYR A 54 -0.35 0.87 -13.09
C TYR A 54 1.02 0.28 -13.42
N PHE A 55 1.41 -0.81 -12.77
CA PHE A 55 2.72 -1.45 -12.97
C PHE A 55 2.60 -2.92 -13.35
N PRO A 56 2.54 -3.26 -14.65
CA PRO A 56 2.67 -4.65 -15.09
C PRO A 56 4.12 -5.12 -14.88
N LEU A 57 4.36 -6.09 -14.00
CA LEU A 57 5.74 -6.55 -13.73
C LEU A 57 6.29 -7.51 -14.78
N ILE A 58 5.48 -8.43 -15.29
CA ILE A 58 5.88 -9.32 -16.38
C ILE A 58 4.71 -9.45 -17.34
N GLU A 59 4.96 -9.16 -18.62
CA GLU A 59 4.00 -9.28 -19.70
C GLU A 59 4.61 -10.15 -20.80
N GLY A 60 3.84 -11.10 -21.31
CA GLY A 60 4.31 -12.01 -22.35
C GLY A 60 3.20 -12.90 -22.89
N ARG A 61 3.59 -13.82 -23.77
CA ARG A 61 2.72 -14.92 -24.18
C ARG A 61 3.14 -16.21 -23.50
N LEU A 62 2.16 -16.99 -23.08
CA LEU A 62 2.41 -18.32 -22.57
C LEU A 62 2.97 -19.20 -23.70
N PRO A 63 3.94 -20.06 -23.40
CA PRO A 63 4.57 -20.88 -24.43
C PRO A 63 3.58 -21.90 -25.01
N GLU A 64 3.68 -22.16 -26.30
CA GLU A 64 2.69 -22.94 -27.09
C GLU A 64 2.54 -24.40 -26.62
N TRP A 65 3.52 -24.94 -25.90
CA TRP A 65 3.48 -26.30 -25.38
C TRP A 65 2.48 -26.48 -24.22
N LEU A 66 1.89 -25.39 -23.69
CA LEU A 66 0.95 -25.47 -22.58
C LEU A 66 -0.45 -25.91 -23.08
N PRO A 67 -0.99 -27.03 -22.58
CA PRO A 67 -2.14 -27.71 -23.18
C PRO A 67 -3.48 -26.94 -23.12
N LEU A 68 -3.58 -25.90 -22.28
CA LEU A 68 -4.82 -25.14 -22.06
C LEU A 68 -4.70 -23.63 -22.33
N TRP A 69 -3.52 -23.05 -22.12
CA TRP A 69 -3.32 -21.60 -22.27
C TRP A 69 -2.13 -21.28 -23.21
N GLY A 70 -1.68 -22.24 -24.01
CA GLY A 70 -0.57 -22.05 -24.94
C GLY A 70 -0.86 -20.92 -25.94
N GLY A 71 0.05 -19.96 -26.05
CA GLY A 71 -0.09 -18.80 -26.94
C GLY A 71 -0.94 -17.65 -26.40
N GLU A 72 -1.63 -17.81 -25.27
CA GLU A 72 -2.44 -16.75 -24.65
C GLU A 72 -1.57 -15.61 -24.12
N HIS A 73 -2.09 -14.37 -24.22
CA HIS A 73 -1.44 -13.21 -23.63
C HIS A 73 -1.62 -13.24 -22.11
N PHE A 74 -0.53 -13.05 -21.40
CA PHE A 74 -0.50 -13.11 -19.95
C PHE A 74 0.28 -11.93 -19.38
N VAL A 75 -0.30 -11.32 -18.34
CA VAL A 75 0.36 -10.30 -17.55
C VAL A 75 0.39 -10.79 -16.11
N PHE A 76 1.58 -11.16 -15.63
CA PHE A 76 1.81 -11.49 -14.23
C PHE A 76 1.95 -10.20 -13.43
N PHE A 77 1.10 -10.09 -12.40
CA PHE A 77 1.10 -8.98 -11.44
C PHE A 77 0.73 -7.65 -12.10
N ARG A 78 -0.56 -7.29 -11.99
CA ARG A 78 -1.18 -6.07 -12.53
C ARG A 78 -1.62 -5.11 -11.42
N PRO A 79 -0.79 -4.80 -10.40
CA PRO A 79 -1.22 -3.94 -9.33
C PRO A 79 -1.47 -2.53 -9.87
N VAL A 80 -2.52 -1.93 -9.32
CA VAL A 80 -2.81 -0.50 -9.46
C VAL A 80 -2.67 0.08 -8.06
N PHE A 81 -2.00 1.22 -7.94
CA PHE A 81 -1.69 1.83 -6.64
C PHE A 81 -2.07 3.31 -6.61
N ASN A 82 -2.55 3.75 -5.45
CA ASN A 82 -2.56 5.15 -5.06
C ASN A 82 -1.41 5.46 -4.07
N ILE A 83 -1.04 6.73 -3.95
CA ILE A 83 -0.11 7.24 -2.92
C ILE A 83 -0.58 6.85 -1.51
N ALA A 84 -1.89 6.82 -1.28
CA ALA A 84 -2.49 6.35 -0.04
C ALA A 84 -2.06 4.91 0.32
N ASP A 85 -2.10 3.99 -0.65
CA ASP A 85 -1.73 2.59 -0.42
C ASP A 85 -0.23 2.45 -0.17
N ALA A 86 0.59 3.26 -0.81
CA ALA A 86 2.04 3.33 -0.55
C ALA A 86 2.31 3.81 0.89
N ALA A 87 1.60 4.84 1.35
CA ALA A 87 1.73 5.35 2.72
C ALA A 87 1.32 4.30 3.77
N ILE A 88 0.22 3.58 3.54
CA ILE A 88 -0.21 2.48 4.41
C ILE A 88 0.84 1.37 4.41
N THR A 89 1.31 0.94 3.24
CA THR A 89 2.29 -0.14 3.09
C THR A 89 3.60 0.18 3.81
N VAL A 90 4.17 1.37 3.57
CA VAL A 90 5.39 1.83 4.26
C VAL A 90 5.15 2.00 5.75
N GLY A 91 3.99 2.53 6.14
CA GLY A 91 3.60 2.71 7.53
C GLY A 91 3.57 1.39 8.31
N ILE A 92 2.95 0.36 7.74
CA ILE A 92 2.87 -1.00 8.31
C ILE A 92 4.26 -1.64 8.34
N ALA A 93 5.03 -1.55 7.25
CA ALA A 93 6.39 -2.10 7.21
C ALA A 93 7.27 -1.51 8.33
N LEU A 94 7.25 -0.19 8.50
CA LEU A 94 7.98 0.49 9.58
C LEU A 94 7.46 0.10 10.97
N PHE A 95 6.16 -0.11 11.13
CA PHE A 95 5.57 -0.55 12.40
C PHE A 95 6.07 -1.94 12.80
N VAL A 96 6.03 -2.90 11.87
CA VAL A 96 6.50 -4.27 12.10
C VAL A 96 8.01 -4.30 12.39
N LEU A 97 8.81 -3.51 11.65
CA LEU A 97 10.25 -3.42 11.88
C LEU A 97 10.59 -2.81 13.25
N ALA A 98 9.83 -1.81 13.70
CA ALA A 98 10.02 -1.21 15.02
C ALA A 98 9.74 -2.21 16.15
N GLN A 99 8.66 -2.99 16.05
CA GLN A 99 8.35 -4.03 17.05
C GLN A 99 9.45 -5.09 17.15
N ARG A 100 9.98 -5.53 16.00
CA ARG A 100 11.07 -6.52 15.98
C ARG A 100 12.34 -6.01 16.66
N ARG A 101 12.64 -4.71 16.58
CA ARG A 101 13.80 -4.15 17.28
C ARG A 101 13.60 -4.12 18.79
N THR A 102 12.44 -3.71 19.28
CA THR A 102 12.15 -3.69 20.73
C THR A 102 12.28 -5.07 21.36
N SER A 103 11.76 -6.12 20.71
CA SER A 103 11.87 -7.49 21.23
C SER A 103 13.31 -8.04 21.26
N GLN A 104 14.21 -7.57 20.39
CA GLN A 104 15.63 -7.96 20.42
C GLN A 104 16.41 -7.23 21.50
N VAL A 105 16.03 -5.99 21.83
CA VAL A 105 16.66 -5.21 22.90
C VAL A 105 16.35 -5.82 24.27
N GLU A 106 15.13 -6.32 24.47
CA GLU A 106 14.70 -6.93 25.75
C GLU A 106 15.45 -8.24 26.07
N HIS A 107 15.94 -8.96 25.05
CA HIS A 107 16.73 -10.18 25.23
C HIS A 107 18.24 -9.96 25.39
N ALA A 108 18.74 -8.72 25.25
CA ALA A 108 20.17 -8.42 25.24
C ALA A 108 20.76 -7.99 26.60
N GLU A 109 19.95 -7.80 27.65
CA GLU A 109 20.45 -7.50 29.01
C GLU A 109 20.02 -8.59 30.01
N PRO A 110 20.95 -9.51 30.37
CA PRO A 110 21.27 -9.66 31.80
C PRO A 110 22.71 -10.10 32.17
N GLU A 111 23.69 -10.21 31.24
CA GLU A 111 24.97 -10.89 31.56
C GLU A 111 26.15 -10.00 32.01
N THR A 112 26.16 -8.70 31.74
CA THR A 112 27.34 -7.86 31.98
C THR A 112 27.52 -7.38 33.43
N VAL A 113 26.47 -7.38 34.25
CA VAL A 113 26.53 -6.83 35.62
C VAL A 113 27.00 -7.87 36.65
N VAL A 114 26.78 -9.17 36.40
CA VAL A 114 27.09 -10.25 37.35
C VAL A 114 28.59 -10.58 37.41
N SER A 115 29.39 -10.17 36.42
CA SER A 115 30.83 -10.51 36.37
C SER A 115 31.75 -9.57 37.17
N LEU A 116 31.23 -8.47 37.76
CA LEU A 116 32.05 -7.48 38.48
C LEU A 116 32.02 -7.59 40.02
N GLU A 117 31.19 -8.45 40.60
CA GLU A 117 31.05 -8.59 42.07
C GLU A 117 31.81 -9.81 42.66
N GLY A 118 32.62 -10.50 41.85
CA GLY A 118 33.29 -11.75 42.22
C GLY A 118 34.76 -11.63 42.61
N THR A 119 35.15 -10.85 43.64
CA THR A 119 36.42 -11.09 44.35
C THR A 119 36.27 -10.83 45.85
N PRO A 120 36.50 -11.84 46.73
CA PRO A 120 36.45 -11.65 48.17
C PRO A 120 37.69 -10.92 48.69
N PRO A 121 37.57 -9.99 49.67
CA PRO A 121 38.74 -9.42 50.33
C PRO A 121 39.40 -10.46 51.25
N THR A 122 40.73 -10.61 51.10
CA THR A 122 41.64 -11.39 51.96
C THR A 122 41.77 -10.84 53.36
#